data_AF-G3HJ36-F1
#
_entry.id   AF-G3HJ36-F1
#
_cell.length_a   1.000
_cell.length_b   1.000
_cell.length_c   1.000
_cell.angle_alpha   90.00
_cell.angle_beta   90.00
_cell.angle_gamma   90.00
#
_symmetry.space_group_name_H-M   'P 1'
#
loop_
_entity.id
_entity.type
_entity.pdbx_description
1 polymer ?
#
loop_
_entity_poly.entity_id
_entity_poly.type
_entity_poly.pdbx_seq_one_letter_code
_entity_poly.pdbx_strand_id
1 'polypeptide(L)'
;MGKPVSKAVEHINKTIAPVLVSKKLKVVEQEKTDKLMIEMDGTENKSKFGANAILGVSLDVCKAGAAEKGVPLYRHIADLGGNPEVIQPVLAFNMIKGGSHAGNKLAMQEFMILPEGASSFQEAMCFGAEVYHNLNNVIKEKYGKDATNVVDEGGFTPNILENKEALELGKNAIGKAGYTDQVVNSMDVAISEFFRSGKYDLGFKSSDDPSTPGQLADLYKSYIQEYPVVSIEDPFDQDDWEAWKKFTASAGI
;
A
#
# COMPACT_ATOMS: atom_id res chain seq x y z
N MET A 1 -6.14 -2.51 25.98
CA MET A 1 -6.05 -1.72 24.73
C MET A 1 -6.09 -0.24 25.08
N GLY A 2 -5.00 0.49 24.83
CA GLY A 2 -4.84 1.93 25.10
C GLY A 2 -4.72 2.76 23.82
N LYS A 3 -5.64 2.56 22.87
CA LYS A 3 -5.67 3.27 21.57
C LYS A 3 -6.81 4.31 21.44
N PRO A 4 -7.17 5.11 22.47
CA PRO A 4 -8.23 6.11 22.32
C PRO A 4 -7.74 7.32 21.50
N VAL A 5 -8.64 7.90 20.71
CA VAL A 5 -8.40 9.12 19.91
C VAL A 5 -9.10 10.35 20.48
N SER A 6 -9.54 10.30 21.74
CA SER A 6 -10.33 11.36 22.39
C SER A 6 -9.62 12.72 22.40
N LYS A 7 -8.29 12.74 22.59
CA LYS A 7 -7.51 13.99 22.52
C LYS A 7 -7.52 14.63 21.13
N ALA A 8 -7.35 13.83 20.08
CA ALA A 8 -7.42 14.32 18.69
C ALA A 8 -8.80 14.92 18.40
N VAL A 9 -9.87 14.23 18.81
CA VAL A 9 -11.26 14.72 18.70
C VAL A 9 -11.46 16.02 19.48
N GLU A 10 -10.87 16.12 20.68
CA GLU A 10 -10.91 17.33 21.48
C GLU A 10 -10.20 18.51 20.80
N HIS A 11 -9.03 18.29 20.18
CA HIS A 11 -8.32 19.30 19.39
C HIS A 11 -9.16 19.79 18.21
N ILE A 12 -9.84 18.89 17.50
CA ILE A 12 -10.78 19.26 16.43
C ILE A 12 -11.86 20.19 16.99
N ASN A 13 -12.58 19.74 18.02
CA ASN A 13 -13.77 20.41 18.52
C ASN A 13 -13.48 21.73 19.25
N LYS A 14 -12.43 21.77 20.06
CA LYS A 14 -12.14 22.91 20.95
C LYS A 14 -11.13 23.89 20.39
N THR A 15 -10.36 23.52 19.36
CA THR A 15 -9.27 24.36 18.85
C THR A 15 -9.36 24.59 17.35
N ILE A 16 -9.37 23.53 16.54
CA ILE A 16 -9.33 23.67 15.07
C ILE A 16 -10.64 24.29 14.55
N ALA A 17 -11.79 23.67 14.88
CA ALA A 17 -13.08 24.10 14.34
C ALA A 17 -13.45 25.56 14.68
N PRO A 18 -13.31 26.04 15.94
CA PRO A 18 -13.60 27.44 16.25
C PRO A 18 -12.74 28.43 15.46
N VAL A 19 -11.46 28.12 15.25
CA VAL A 19 -10.56 29.00 14.50
C VAL A 19 -10.93 29.03 13.02
N LEU A 20 -11.13 27.86 12.39
CA LEU A 20 -11.51 27.79 10.98
C LEU A 20 -12.82 28.54 10.71
N VAL A 21 -13.83 28.34 11.56
CA VAL A 21 -15.12 29.06 11.48
C VAL A 21 -14.92 30.58 11.66
N SER A 22 -14.08 31.00 12.61
CA SER A 22 -13.81 32.42 12.85
C SER A 22 -13.12 33.11 11.67
N LYS A 23 -12.25 32.39 10.96
CA LYS A 23 -11.50 32.89 9.81
C LYS A 23 -12.36 33.01 8.55
N LYS A 24 -13.52 32.34 8.50
CA LYS A 24 -14.47 32.37 7.38
C LYS A 24 -13.81 32.06 6.03
N LEU A 25 -12.86 31.12 6.03
CA LEU A 25 -12.25 30.61 4.81
C LEU A 25 -13.33 29.91 3.97
N LYS A 26 -13.26 30.05 2.65
CA LYS A 26 -14.15 29.27 1.77
C LYS A 26 -13.64 27.84 1.72
N VAL A 27 -14.54 26.85 1.67
CA VAL A 27 -14.11 25.44 1.68
C VAL A 27 -13.40 25.03 0.38
N VAL A 28 -13.55 25.82 -0.69
CA VAL A 28 -12.73 25.69 -1.91
C VAL A 28 -11.27 26.15 -1.76
N GLU A 29 -10.90 26.81 -0.65
CA GLU A 29 -9.54 27.30 -0.37
C GLU A 29 -8.73 26.26 0.45
N GLN A 30 -8.58 25.06 -0.11
CA GLN A 30 -7.90 23.93 0.54
C GLN A 30 -6.51 24.31 1.08
N GLU A 31 -5.65 24.88 0.23
CA GLU A 31 -4.27 25.24 0.60
C GLU A 31 -4.23 26.23 1.77
N LYS A 32 -5.13 27.23 1.79
CA LYS A 32 -5.19 28.20 2.89
C LYS A 32 -5.65 27.55 4.19
N THR A 33 -6.62 26.64 4.09
CA THR A 33 -7.15 25.91 5.25
C THR A 33 -6.10 24.97 5.85
N ASP A 34 -5.40 24.21 5.01
CA ASP A 34 -4.35 23.30 5.44
C ASP A 34 -3.15 24.06 6.03
N LYS A 35 -2.69 25.13 5.39
CA LYS A 35 -1.61 25.98 5.93
C LYS A 35 -1.96 26.54 7.30
N LEU A 36 -3.18 27.04 7.48
CA LEU A 36 -3.64 27.54 8.77
C LEU A 36 -3.60 26.44 9.85
N MET A 37 -4.07 25.22 9.55
CA MET A 37 -4.01 24.11 10.51
C MET A 37 -2.58 23.70 10.84
N ILE A 38 -1.70 23.65 9.85
CA ILE A 38 -0.26 23.34 10.02
C ILE A 38 0.42 24.42 10.89
N GLU A 39 0.17 25.70 10.62
CA GLU A 39 0.70 26.82 11.41
C GLU A 39 0.17 26.82 12.85
N MET A 40 -1.12 26.51 13.05
CA MET A 40 -1.72 26.39 14.38
C MET A 40 -1.14 25.24 15.20
N ASP A 41 -0.80 24.13 14.55
CA ASP A 41 -0.09 23.01 15.18
C ASP A 41 1.35 23.44 15.52
N GLY A 42 2.07 24.00 14.55
CA GLY A 42 3.39 24.58 14.74
C GLY A 42 4.53 23.58 14.96
N THR A 43 4.28 22.28 14.74
CA THR A 43 5.31 21.22 14.83
C THR A 43 5.56 20.57 13.46
N GLU A 44 6.78 20.08 13.25
CA GLU A 44 7.17 19.44 11.98
C GLU A 44 6.33 18.19 11.66
N ASN A 45 6.06 17.38 12.68
CA ASN A 45 5.37 16.10 12.56
C ASN A 45 3.90 16.14 13.01
N LYS A 46 3.30 17.33 13.17
CA LYS A 46 1.90 17.50 13.59
C LYS A 46 1.60 16.89 14.97
N SER A 47 2.58 16.89 15.88
CA SER A 47 2.50 16.24 17.19
C SER A 47 1.68 16.98 18.23
N LYS A 48 1.36 18.27 18.01
CA LYS A 48 0.54 19.04 18.96
C LYS A 48 -0.94 18.67 18.87
N PHE A 49 -1.50 18.59 17.66
CA PHE A 49 -2.90 18.19 17.45
C PHE A 49 -3.06 16.72 17.09
N GLY A 50 -2.01 16.12 16.52
CA GLY A 50 -2.06 14.82 15.88
C GLY A 50 -2.38 14.94 14.40
N ALA A 51 -1.60 14.25 13.56
CA ALA A 51 -1.84 14.21 12.11
C ALA A 51 -3.26 13.70 11.78
N ASN A 52 -3.79 12.76 12.56
CA ASN A 52 -5.16 12.26 12.45
C ASN A 52 -6.23 13.33 12.68
N ALA A 53 -6.00 14.31 13.56
CA ALA A 53 -6.92 15.42 13.78
C ALA A 53 -6.95 16.37 12.58
N ILE A 54 -5.77 16.78 12.12
CA ILE A 54 -5.62 17.70 10.99
C ILE A 54 -6.13 17.07 9.69
N LEU A 55 -5.76 15.82 9.43
CA LEU A 55 -6.14 15.10 8.21
C LEU A 55 -7.65 14.92 8.11
N GLY A 56 -8.34 14.58 9.21
CA GLY A 56 -9.80 14.45 9.21
C GLY A 56 -10.50 15.73 8.76
N VAL A 57 -10.09 16.87 9.32
CA VAL A 57 -10.65 18.18 8.94
C VAL A 57 -10.27 18.55 7.49
N SER A 58 -9.02 18.32 7.09
CA SER A 58 -8.53 18.60 5.74
C SER A 58 -9.33 17.87 4.66
N LEU A 59 -9.62 16.58 4.87
CA LEU A 59 -10.42 15.76 3.94
C LEU A 59 -11.88 16.21 3.89
N ASP A 60 -12.47 16.61 5.03
CA ASP A 60 -13.85 17.07 5.06
C ASP A 60 -14.02 18.46 4.42
N VAL A 61 -13.01 19.34 4.54
CA VAL A 61 -12.93 20.59 3.79
C VAL A 61 -12.88 20.31 2.29
N CYS A 62 -12.06 19.34 1.85
CA CYS A 62 -11.98 18.94 0.44
C CYS A 62 -13.34 18.45 -0.09
N LYS A 63 -14.04 17.59 0.66
CA LYS A 63 -15.39 17.14 0.30
C LYS A 63 -16.39 18.29 0.24
N ALA A 64 -16.34 19.21 1.19
CA ALA A 64 -17.21 20.39 1.21
C ALA A 64 -16.90 21.32 0.02
N GLY A 65 -15.62 21.49 -0.34
CA GLY A 65 -15.17 22.24 -1.52
C GLY A 65 -15.70 21.65 -2.83
N ALA A 66 -15.72 20.32 -2.96
CA ALA A 66 -16.33 19.65 -4.10
C ALA A 66 -17.84 19.92 -4.18
N ALA A 67 -18.54 19.82 -3.03
CA ALA A 67 -19.96 20.10 -2.93
C ALA A 67 -20.31 21.57 -3.23
N GLU A 68 -19.53 22.54 -2.73
CA GLU A 68 -19.70 23.97 -3.03
C GLU A 68 -19.55 24.26 -4.54
N LYS A 69 -18.62 23.57 -5.21
CA LYS A 69 -18.42 23.67 -6.66
C LYS A 69 -19.46 22.90 -7.49
N GLY A 70 -20.25 22.02 -6.89
CA GLY A 70 -21.20 21.17 -7.62
C GLY A 70 -20.51 20.13 -8.52
N VAL A 71 -19.31 19.65 -8.15
CA VAL A 71 -18.54 18.66 -8.93
C VAL A 71 -18.26 17.41 -8.10
N PRO A 72 -18.03 16.24 -8.72
CA PRO A 72 -17.56 15.05 -8.01
C PRO A 72 -16.23 15.29 -7.29
N LEU A 73 -16.00 14.59 -6.16
CA LEU A 73 -14.79 14.75 -5.34
C LEU A 73 -13.50 14.55 -6.15
N TYR A 74 -13.42 13.54 -7.01
CA TYR A 74 -12.21 13.29 -7.82
C TYR A 74 -11.89 14.46 -8.77
N ARG A 75 -12.92 15.14 -9.29
CA ARG A 75 -12.74 16.32 -10.16
C ARG A 75 -12.23 17.51 -9.34
N HIS A 76 -12.75 17.70 -8.13
CA HIS A 76 -12.25 18.73 -7.23
C HIS A 76 -10.77 18.50 -6.85
N ILE A 77 -10.39 17.27 -6.53
CA ILE A 77 -9.00 16.90 -6.24
C ILE A 77 -8.12 17.13 -7.48
N ALA A 78 -8.59 16.76 -8.67
CA ALA A 78 -7.88 17.02 -9.92
C ALA A 78 -7.66 18.53 -10.16
N ASP A 79 -8.66 19.37 -9.89
CA ASP A 79 -8.52 20.83 -9.97
C ASP A 79 -7.47 21.36 -8.99
N LEU A 80 -7.48 20.88 -7.73
CA LEU A 80 -6.51 21.27 -6.71
C LEU A 80 -5.07 20.88 -7.11
N GLY A 81 -4.91 19.72 -7.74
CA GLY A 81 -3.63 19.24 -8.26
C GLY A 81 -3.22 19.85 -9.59
N GLY A 82 -4.03 20.71 -10.20
CA GLY A 82 -3.75 21.29 -11.53
C GLY A 82 -3.84 20.27 -12.68
N ASN A 83 -4.54 19.15 -12.49
CA ASN A 83 -4.67 18.08 -13.46
C ASN A 83 -5.89 18.32 -14.36
N PRO A 84 -5.71 18.68 -15.65
CA PRO A 84 -6.84 18.91 -16.55
C PRO A 84 -7.60 17.62 -16.85
N GLU A 85 -6.87 16.51 -17.01
CA GLU A 85 -7.41 15.19 -17.32
C GLU A 85 -7.42 14.30 -16.07
N VAL A 86 -8.42 13.44 -15.96
CA VAL A 86 -8.54 12.45 -14.89
C VAL A 86 -8.25 11.08 -15.50
N ILE A 87 -7.32 10.36 -14.89
CA ILE A 87 -6.87 9.04 -15.34
C ILE A 87 -7.38 8.00 -14.33
N GLN A 88 -7.90 6.88 -14.83
CA GLN A 88 -8.21 5.73 -13.98
C GLN A 88 -6.91 4.96 -13.68
N PRO A 89 -6.64 4.61 -12.41
CA PRO A 89 -5.42 3.90 -12.06
C PRO A 89 -5.50 2.43 -12.48
N VAL A 90 -4.33 1.83 -12.69
CA VAL A 90 -4.20 0.36 -12.62
C VAL A 90 -4.44 -0.07 -11.19
N LEU A 91 -5.09 -1.20 -11.03
CA LEU A 91 -5.44 -1.76 -9.73
C LEU A 91 -4.35 -2.72 -9.25
N ALA A 92 -3.74 -2.43 -8.10
CA ALA A 92 -2.89 -3.37 -7.41
C ALA A 92 -3.72 -4.13 -6.37
N PHE A 93 -3.98 -5.41 -6.60
CA PHE A 93 -4.75 -6.25 -5.68
C PHE A 93 -3.81 -7.04 -4.79
N ASN A 94 -3.89 -6.83 -3.46
CA ASN A 94 -3.14 -7.64 -2.51
C ASN A 94 -3.73 -9.06 -2.40
N MET A 95 -3.01 -10.04 -2.94
CA MET A 95 -3.50 -11.41 -3.11
C MET A 95 -3.04 -12.34 -1.99
N ILE A 96 -1.77 -12.19 -1.55
CA ILE A 96 -1.16 -12.99 -0.50
C ILE A 96 -0.42 -12.03 0.44
N LYS A 97 -0.64 -12.22 1.73
CA LYS A 97 -0.02 -11.44 2.79
C LYS A 97 1.00 -12.27 3.58
N GLY A 98 2.11 -11.62 3.90
CA GLY A 98 3.13 -12.05 4.84
C GLY A 98 3.45 -10.93 5.82
N GLY A 99 4.73 -10.79 6.19
CA GLY A 99 5.23 -9.69 7.00
C GLY A 99 4.49 -9.50 8.33
N SER A 100 4.49 -8.28 8.86
CA SER A 100 3.80 -7.96 10.12
C SER A 100 2.27 -8.11 10.04
N HIS A 101 1.72 -8.26 8.83
CA HIS A 101 0.28 -8.34 8.56
C HIS A 101 -0.31 -9.76 8.61
N ALA A 102 0.51 -10.80 8.68
CA ALA A 102 0.05 -12.19 8.71
C ALA A 102 0.79 -13.06 9.74
N GLY A 103 0.03 -13.94 10.40
CA GLY A 103 0.56 -14.93 11.35
C GLY A 103 1.25 -16.14 10.71
N ASN A 104 1.64 -16.06 9.43
CA ASN A 104 2.42 -17.06 8.73
C ASN A 104 3.93 -16.76 8.82
N LYS A 105 4.77 -17.60 8.22
CA LYS A 105 6.23 -17.44 8.24
C LYS A 105 6.79 -16.56 7.13
N LEU A 106 5.96 -16.19 6.16
CA LEU A 106 6.33 -15.40 4.99
C LEU A 106 6.84 -14.02 5.44
N ALA A 107 8.03 -13.64 4.97
CA ALA A 107 8.67 -12.40 5.41
C ALA A 107 8.17 -11.16 4.66
N MET A 108 8.08 -11.23 3.33
CA MET A 108 7.60 -10.10 2.52
C MET A 108 6.11 -9.87 2.78
N GLN A 109 5.70 -8.61 2.79
CA GLN A 109 4.41 -8.21 3.32
C GLN A 109 3.25 -8.46 2.36
N GLU A 110 3.42 -8.12 1.08
CA GLU A 110 2.35 -8.16 0.09
C GLU A 110 2.84 -8.73 -1.24
N PHE A 111 2.03 -9.63 -1.79
CA PHE A 111 2.18 -10.13 -3.16
C PHE A 111 0.91 -9.75 -3.90
N MET A 112 1.07 -8.80 -4.82
CA MET A 112 0.00 -8.17 -5.54
C MET A 112 -0.05 -8.60 -7.00
N ILE A 113 -1.22 -8.48 -7.61
CA ILE A 113 -1.37 -8.55 -9.06
C ILE A 113 -1.86 -7.22 -9.64
N LEU A 114 -1.43 -6.92 -10.86
CA LEU A 114 -1.81 -5.74 -11.63
C LEU A 114 -2.36 -6.19 -13.00
N PRO A 115 -3.65 -5.98 -13.31
CA PRO A 115 -4.25 -6.34 -14.59
C PRO A 115 -3.99 -5.25 -15.66
N GLU A 116 -2.73 -5.03 -16.03
CA GLU A 116 -2.34 -3.97 -16.98
C GLU A 116 -2.88 -4.20 -18.41
N GLY A 117 -3.21 -5.45 -18.76
CA GLY A 117 -3.78 -5.79 -20.07
C GLY A 117 -5.27 -5.45 -20.21
N ALA A 118 -5.94 -5.00 -19.14
CA ALA A 118 -7.36 -4.65 -19.18
C ALA A 118 -7.60 -3.33 -19.92
N SER A 119 -8.66 -3.26 -20.73
CA SER A 119 -9.06 -2.08 -21.49
C SER A 119 -9.86 -1.05 -20.70
N SER A 120 -10.29 -1.40 -19.48
CA SER A 120 -11.06 -0.51 -18.59
C SER A 120 -10.87 -0.91 -17.12
N PHE A 121 -11.15 0.02 -16.21
CA PHE A 121 -11.15 -0.27 -14.77
C PHE A 121 -12.12 -1.38 -14.38
N GLN A 122 -13.28 -1.48 -15.06
CA GLN A 122 -14.25 -2.54 -14.81
C GLN A 122 -13.70 -3.91 -15.20
N GLU A 123 -13.02 -4.00 -16.35
CA GLU A 123 -12.37 -5.24 -16.79
C GLU A 123 -11.20 -5.61 -15.87
N ALA A 124 -10.39 -4.64 -15.45
CA ALA A 124 -9.34 -4.83 -14.44
C ALA A 124 -9.88 -5.42 -13.14
N MET A 125 -11.03 -4.92 -12.66
CA MET A 125 -11.73 -5.48 -11.50
C MET A 125 -12.16 -6.93 -11.70
N CYS A 126 -12.67 -7.28 -12.89
CA CYS A 126 -13.03 -8.65 -13.23
C CYS A 126 -11.80 -9.57 -13.21
N PHE A 127 -10.69 -9.15 -13.85
CA PHE A 127 -9.44 -9.93 -13.85
C PHE A 127 -8.95 -10.18 -12.44
N GLY A 128 -8.89 -9.11 -11.62
CA GLY A 128 -8.48 -9.20 -10.22
C GLY A 128 -9.33 -10.21 -9.42
N ALA A 129 -10.65 -10.11 -9.53
CA ALA A 129 -11.58 -10.99 -8.81
C ALA A 129 -11.48 -12.46 -9.26
N GLU A 130 -11.36 -12.72 -10.57
CA GLU A 130 -11.24 -14.07 -11.11
C GLU A 130 -9.91 -14.73 -10.74
N VAL A 131 -8.80 -13.98 -10.78
CA VAL A 131 -7.51 -14.47 -10.29
C VAL A 131 -7.59 -14.74 -8.79
N TYR A 132 -8.23 -13.88 -8.01
CA TYR A 132 -8.38 -14.06 -6.55
C TYR A 132 -9.16 -15.34 -6.20
N HIS A 133 -10.27 -15.62 -6.89
CA HIS A 133 -11.02 -16.86 -6.69
C HIS A 133 -10.25 -18.10 -7.17
N ASN A 134 -9.47 -18.01 -8.24
CA ASN A 134 -8.60 -19.10 -8.66
C ASN A 134 -7.47 -19.34 -7.66
N LEU A 135 -6.90 -18.27 -7.09
CA LEU A 135 -5.87 -18.35 -6.06
C LEU A 135 -6.41 -19.04 -4.81
N ASN A 136 -7.63 -18.71 -4.37
CA ASN A 136 -8.31 -19.42 -3.29
C ASN A 136 -8.32 -20.94 -3.52
N ASN A 137 -8.68 -21.37 -4.73
CA ASN A 137 -8.73 -22.78 -5.09
C ASN A 137 -7.32 -23.41 -5.11
N VAL A 138 -6.33 -22.72 -5.68
CA VAL A 138 -4.93 -23.18 -5.71
C VAL A 138 -4.38 -23.36 -4.29
N ILE A 139 -4.60 -22.38 -3.41
CA ILE A 139 -4.17 -22.46 -2.00
C ILE A 139 -4.90 -23.59 -1.28
N LYS A 140 -6.22 -23.70 -1.46
CA LYS A 140 -7.03 -24.75 -0.83
C LYS A 140 -6.60 -26.15 -1.25
N GLU A 141 -6.29 -26.34 -2.53
CA GLU A 141 -5.81 -27.60 -3.08
C GLU A 141 -4.44 -27.99 -2.50
N LYS A 142 -3.53 -27.03 -2.36
CA LYS A 142 -2.14 -27.28 -1.95
C LYS A 142 -1.94 -27.32 -0.42
N TYR A 143 -2.62 -26.44 0.32
CA TYR A 143 -2.40 -26.20 1.74
C TYR A 143 -3.63 -26.49 2.61
N GLY A 144 -4.75 -26.88 2.00
CA GLY A 144 -6.00 -27.16 2.70
C GLY A 144 -6.83 -25.90 2.95
N LYS A 145 -8.08 -26.12 3.41
CA LYS A 145 -9.08 -25.07 3.59
C LYS A 145 -8.68 -24.01 4.63
N ASP A 146 -7.91 -24.38 5.65
CA ASP A 146 -7.54 -23.45 6.72
C ASP A 146 -6.51 -22.40 6.25
N ALA A 147 -5.85 -22.64 5.12
CA ALA A 147 -4.91 -21.70 4.51
C ALA A 147 -5.59 -20.59 3.68
N THR A 148 -6.91 -20.63 3.52
CA THR A 148 -7.68 -19.63 2.76
C THR A 148 -8.35 -18.60 3.66
N ASN A 149 -7.90 -18.46 4.90
CA ASN A 149 -8.32 -17.38 5.77
C ASN A 149 -7.68 -16.06 5.30
N VAL A 150 -8.42 -14.97 5.48
CA VAL A 150 -8.02 -13.61 5.07
C VAL A 150 -7.79 -12.72 6.29
N VAL A 151 -6.96 -11.69 6.13
CA VAL A 151 -6.62 -10.70 7.17
C VAL A 151 -6.92 -9.26 6.69
N ASP A 152 -6.36 -8.23 7.32
CA ASP A 152 -6.79 -6.82 7.30
C ASP A 152 -7.03 -6.16 5.91
N GLU A 153 -6.48 -6.68 4.79
CA GLU A 153 -6.81 -6.20 3.41
C GLU A 153 -7.33 -7.31 2.48
N GLY A 154 -7.82 -8.43 3.01
CA GLY A 154 -8.48 -9.47 2.22
C GLY A 154 -7.54 -10.48 1.54
N GLY A 155 -6.22 -10.33 1.64
CA GLY A 155 -5.25 -11.28 1.08
C GLY A 155 -5.19 -12.65 1.79
N PHE A 156 -4.85 -13.67 1.00
CA PHE A 156 -4.31 -15.00 1.33
C PHE A 156 -3.32 -15.02 2.51
N THR A 157 -3.48 -15.87 3.52
CA THR A 157 -2.43 -16.12 4.53
C THR A 157 -1.99 -17.58 4.61
N PRO A 158 -1.57 -18.21 3.49
CA PRO A 158 -1.06 -19.57 3.52
C PRO A 158 0.20 -19.65 4.42
N ASN A 159 0.39 -20.78 5.09
CA ASN A 159 1.53 -21.01 5.97
C ASN A 159 2.79 -21.38 5.16
N ILE A 160 3.25 -20.45 4.35
CA ILE A 160 4.46 -20.55 3.53
C ILE A 160 5.59 -19.74 4.16
N LEU A 161 6.83 -20.16 3.91
CA LEU A 161 8.05 -19.48 4.36
C LEU A 161 8.71 -18.75 3.19
N GLU A 162 8.88 -19.46 2.07
CA GLU A 162 9.58 -18.96 0.89
C GLU A 162 8.76 -17.92 0.11
N ASN A 163 9.33 -16.73 -0.11
CA ASN A 163 8.69 -15.67 -0.91
C ASN A 163 8.43 -16.10 -2.36
N LYS A 164 9.33 -16.93 -2.91
CA LYS A 164 9.18 -17.53 -4.24
C LYS A 164 7.90 -18.36 -4.37
N GLU A 165 7.50 -19.06 -3.31
CA GLU A 165 6.28 -19.87 -3.31
C GLU A 165 5.03 -19.00 -3.42
N ALA A 166 5.01 -17.78 -2.85
CA ALA A 166 3.90 -16.85 -3.03
C ALA A 166 3.77 -16.40 -4.50
N LEU A 167 4.90 -16.08 -5.15
CA LEU A 167 4.92 -15.73 -6.57
C LEU A 167 4.48 -16.90 -7.48
N GLU A 168 4.87 -18.13 -7.16
CA GLU A 168 4.39 -19.33 -7.87
C GLU A 168 2.88 -19.55 -7.72
N LEU A 169 2.32 -19.34 -6.53
CA LEU A 169 0.88 -19.42 -6.31
C LEU A 169 0.14 -18.36 -7.15
N GLY A 170 0.64 -17.12 -7.15
CA GLY A 170 0.12 -16.03 -7.98
C GLY A 170 0.16 -16.37 -9.47
N LYS A 171 1.31 -16.82 -9.97
CA LYS A 171 1.50 -17.26 -11.36
C LYS A 171 0.53 -18.38 -11.76
N ASN A 172 0.35 -19.39 -10.90
CA ASN A 172 -0.59 -20.48 -11.16
C ASN A 172 -2.04 -19.98 -11.18
N ALA A 173 -2.42 -19.10 -10.25
CA ALA A 173 -3.75 -18.50 -10.23
C ALA A 173 -4.05 -17.65 -11.47
N ILE A 174 -3.10 -16.83 -11.91
CA ILE A 174 -3.18 -16.05 -13.15
C ILE A 174 -3.36 -16.98 -14.36
N GLY A 175 -2.56 -18.05 -14.43
CA GLY A 175 -2.65 -19.05 -15.50
C GLY A 175 -4.00 -19.78 -15.52
N LYS A 176 -4.52 -20.20 -14.36
CA LYS A 176 -5.84 -20.84 -14.25
C LYS A 176 -6.98 -19.90 -14.63
N ALA A 177 -6.84 -18.60 -14.40
CA ALA A 177 -7.81 -17.58 -14.81
C ALA A 177 -7.71 -17.22 -16.31
N GLY A 178 -6.65 -17.64 -17.01
CA GLY A 178 -6.46 -17.37 -18.43
C GLY A 178 -5.90 -15.99 -18.75
N TYR A 179 -5.24 -15.33 -17.79
CA TYR A 179 -4.76 -13.95 -17.90
C TYR A 179 -3.24 -13.78 -17.91
N THR A 180 -2.49 -14.83 -18.28
CA THR A 180 -1.01 -14.86 -18.25
C THR A 180 -0.34 -13.65 -18.91
N ASP A 181 -0.84 -13.20 -20.06
CA ASP A 181 -0.25 -12.09 -20.81
C ASP A 181 -0.88 -10.72 -20.47
N GLN A 182 -1.81 -10.69 -19.52
CA GLN A 182 -2.63 -9.51 -19.20
C GLN A 182 -2.51 -9.07 -17.74
N VAL A 183 -1.97 -9.93 -16.88
CA VAL A 183 -1.82 -9.68 -15.44
C VAL A 183 -0.36 -9.91 -15.05
N VAL A 184 0.24 -8.87 -14.47
CA VAL A 184 1.60 -8.88 -13.94
C VAL A 184 1.57 -8.86 -12.41
N ASN A 185 2.72 -9.00 -11.78
CA ASN A 185 2.88 -9.04 -10.32
C ASN A 185 3.52 -7.75 -9.80
N SER A 186 3.20 -7.42 -8.56
CA SER A 186 3.88 -6.39 -7.77
C SER A 186 4.10 -6.91 -6.35
N MET A 187 5.03 -6.31 -5.62
CA MET A 187 5.38 -6.73 -4.27
C MET A 187 5.53 -5.51 -3.36
N ASP A 188 5.04 -5.60 -2.13
CA ASP A 188 5.52 -4.76 -1.01
C ASP A 188 6.30 -5.66 -0.05
N VAL A 189 7.58 -5.36 0.09
CA VAL A 189 8.48 -6.13 0.93
C VAL A 189 8.38 -5.67 2.39
N ALA A 190 8.17 -4.37 2.63
CA ALA A 190 8.21 -3.72 3.95
C ALA A 190 9.45 -4.10 4.79
N ILE A 191 10.63 -4.14 4.17
CA ILE A 191 11.82 -4.78 4.75
C ILE A 191 12.31 -4.13 6.05
N SER A 192 12.02 -2.84 6.27
CA SER A 192 12.38 -2.08 7.48
C SER A 192 11.88 -2.76 8.76
N GLU A 193 10.76 -3.49 8.70
CA GLU A 193 10.19 -4.23 9.82
C GLU A 193 11.16 -5.30 10.39
N PHE A 194 12.03 -5.85 9.53
CA PHE A 194 12.95 -6.93 9.83
C PHE A 194 14.41 -6.65 9.42
N PHE A 195 14.75 -5.37 9.24
CA PHE A 195 16.13 -4.90 9.21
C PHE A 195 16.74 -4.88 10.62
N ARG A 196 17.86 -5.57 10.83
CA ARG A 196 18.55 -5.68 12.12
C ARG A 196 20.06 -5.60 11.90
N SER A 197 20.70 -4.65 12.58
CA SER A 197 22.18 -4.53 12.64
C SER A 197 22.86 -4.50 11.26
N GLY A 198 22.29 -3.79 10.28
CA GLY A 198 22.87 -3.68 8.93
C GLY A 198 22.58 -4.86 8.00
N LYS A 199 21.71 -5.79 8.39
CA LYS A 199 21.28 -6.95 7.60
C LYS A 199 19.77 -7.08 7.59
N TYR A 200 19.26 -7.79 6.58
CA TYR A 200 17.83 -8.03 6.37
C TYR A 200 17.50 -9.48 6.72
N ASP A 201 16.66 -9.71 7.73
CA ASP A 201 16.34 -11.07 8.19
C ASP A 201 15.06 -11.60 7.55
N LEU A 202 15.19 -12.42 6.50
CA LEU A 202 14.06 -13.02 5.80
C LEU A 202 13.39 -14.15 6.60
N GLY A 203 13.96 -14.55 7.74
CA GLY A 203 13.43 -15.58 8.61
C GLY A 203 12.86 -15.03 9.92
N PHE A 204 12.72 -13.70 10.08
CA PHE A 204 12.49 -13.00 11.37
C PHE A 204 11.35 -13.54 12.26
N LYS A 205 10.43 -14.32 11.70
CA LYS A 205 9.32 -14.97 12.43
C LYS A 205 9.60 -16.39 12.92
N SER A 206 10.64 -17.05 12.42
CA SER A 206 10.92 -18.46 12.72
C SER A 206 12.39 -18.85 12.89
N SER A 207 13.33 -18.14 12.27
CA SER A 207 14.77 -18.48 12.29
C SER A 207 15.61 -17.29 11.82
N ASP A 208 16.85 -17.16 12.25
CA ASP A 208 17.74 -16.11 11.70
C ASP A 208 18.15 -16.48 10.27
N ASP A 209 17.77 -15.65 9.28
CA ASP A 209 18.23 -15.74 7.88
C ASP A 209 18.71 -14.37 7.37
N PRO A 210 19.88 -13.91 7.85
CA PRO A 210 20.35 -12.56 7.58
C PRO A 210 21.00 -12.44 6.19
N SER A 211 20.41 -11.59 5.34
CA SER A 211 20.89 -11.21 4.02
C SER A 211 21.57 -9.84 4.02
N THR A 212 22.61 -9.69 3.20
CA THR A 212 23.19 -8.38 2.89
C THR A 212 22.36 -7.66 1.82
N PRO A 213 22.47 -6.32 1.68
CA PRO A 213 21.77 -5.58 0.63
C PRO A 213 22.04 -6.13 -0.78
N GLY A 214 23.27 -6.58 -1.06
CA GLY A 214 23.63 -7.16 -2.36
C GLY A 214 22.94 -8.49 -2.64
N GLN A 215 22.94 -9.40 -1.67
CA GLN A 215 22.24 -10.68 -1.79
C GLN A 215 20.73 -10.49 -1.97
N LEU A 216 20.15 -9.53 -1.23
CA LEU A 216 18.73 -9.22 -1.32
C LEU A 216 18.37 -8.59 -2.67
N ALA A 217 19.22 -7.71 -3.20
CA ALA A 217 19.07 -7.15 -4.55
C ALA A 217 19.11 -8.24 -5.64
N ASP A 218 20.03 -9.21 -5.51
CA ASP A 218 20.12 -10.34 -6.44
C ASP A 218 18.90 -11.26 -6.35
N LEU A 219 18.34 -11.46 -5.15
CA LEU A 219 17.09 -12.17 -4.95
C LEU A 219 15.94 -11.48 -5.68
N TYR A 220 15.76 -10.17 -5.52
CA TYR A 220 14.71 -9.44 -6.25
C TYR A 220 14.89 -9.50 -7.76
N LYS A 221 16.13 -9.39 -8.25
CA LYS A 221 16.43 -9.56 -9.69
C LYS A 221 16.05 -10.94 -10.19
N SER A 222 16.25 -11.99 -9.39
CA SER A 222 15.76 -13.33 -9.75
C SER A 222 14.24 -13.36 -9.87
N TYR A 223 13.51 -12.64 -8.99
CA TYR A 223 12.05 -12.56 -9.08
C TYR A 223 11.59 -11.82 -10.33
N ILE A 224 12.23 -10.69 -10.67
CA ILE A 224 11.94 -9.92 -11.89
C ILE A 224 12.20 -10.76 -13.16
N GLN A 225 13.21 -11.63 -13.14
CA GLN A 225 13.55 -12.50 -14.27
C GLN A 225 12.61 -13.70 -14.42
N GLU A 226 12.21 -14.32 -13.30
CA GLU A 226 11.44 -15.56 -13.29
C GLU A 226 9.91 -15.35 -13.31
N TYR A 227 9.47 -14.18 -12.83
CA TYR A 227 8.07 -13.78 -12.72
C TYR A 227 7.88 -12.40 -13.36
N PRO A 228 6.71 -12.10 -13.95
CA PRO A 228 6.45 -10.77 -14.50
C PRO A 228 6.20 -9.78 -13.36
N VAL A 229 7.23 -9.47 -12.56
CA VAL A 229 7.18 -8.47 -11.48
C VAL A 229 7.57 -7.12 -12.07
N VAL A 230 6.68 -6.14 -11.98
CA VAL A 230 6.87 -4.80 -12.57
C VAL A 230 7.00 -3.69 -11.53
N SER A 231 6.82 -4.02 -10.24
CA SER A 231 6.94 -3.06 -9.15
C SER A 231 7.33 -3.76 -7.86
N ILE A 232 8.25 -3.16 -7.11
CA ILE A 232 8.68 -3.61 -5.78
C ILE A 232 8.74 -2.38 -4.87
N GLU A 233 7.89 -2.34 -3.86
CA GLU A 233 7.84 -1.35 -2.79
C GLU A 233 8.71 -1.77 -1.59
N ASP A 234 9.35 -0.79 -0.96
CA ASP A 234 10.24 -0.93 0.20
C ASP A 234 11.23 -2.11 0.17
N PRO A 235 12.02 -2.28 -0.92
CA PRO A 235 13.00 -3.36 -1.04
C PRO A 235 14.16 -3.28 -0.05
N PHE A 236 14.46 -2.09 0.49
CA PHE A 236 15.55 -1.80 1.45
C PHE A 236 15.04 -0.95 2.61
N ASP A 237 15.79 -0.92 3.72
CA ASP A 237 15.44 -0.13 4.90
C ASP A 237 15.26 1.35 4.53
N GLN A 238 14.34 2.03 5.22
CA GLN A 238 13.98 3.43 4.98
C GLN A 238 15.19 4.39 4.98
N ASP A 239 16.29 4.03 5.66
CA ASP A 239 17.51 4.84 5.74
C ASP A 239 18.69 4.25 4.92
N ASP A 240 18.53 3.11 4.24
CA ASP A 240 19.58 2.48 3.41
C ASP A 240 19.62 3.05 1.97
N TRP A 241 19.83 4.37 1.88
CA TRP A 241 19.86 5.12 0.62
C TRP A 241 20.85 4.59 -0.42
N GLU A 242 21.95 3.97 0.01
CA GLU A 242 22.94 3.38 -0.91
C GLU A 242 22.41 2.12 -1.59
N ALA A 243 21.71 1.24 -0.86
CA ALA A 243 21.08 0.07 -1.44
C ALA A 243 19.95 0.46 -2.42
N TRP A 244 19.09 1.40 -2.02
CA TRP A 244 18.05 1.97 -2.88
C TRP A 244 18.62 2.44 -4.22
N LYS A 245 19.61 3.35 -4.21
CA LYS A 245 20.22 3.88 -5.44
C LYS A 245 20.79 2.79 -6.35
N LYS A 246 21.53 1.82 -5.78
CA LYS A 246 22.16 0.74 -6.54
C LYS A 246 21.12 -0.20 -7.17
N PHE A 247 20.08 -0.54 -6.43
CA PHE A 247 19.04 -1.42 -6.92
C PHE A 247 18.20 -0.73 -8.00
N THR A 248 17.69 0.48 -7.74
CA THR A 248 16.92 1.24 -8.75
C THR A 248 17.70 1.43 -10.05
N ALA A 249 19.02 1.68 -9.98
CA ALA A 249 19.86 1.81 -11.16
C ALA A 249 20.04 0.52 -11.99
N SER A 250 19.68 -0.65 -11.44
CA SER A 250 19.92 -1.96 -12.06
C SER A 250 18.71 -2.89 -12.14
N ALA A 251 17.58 -2.57 -11.50
CA ALA A 251 16.38 -3.40 -11.46
C ALA A 251 15.61 -3.38 -12.79
N GLY A 252 15.53 -2.22 -13.44
CA GLY A 252 14.87 -2.07 -14.74
C GLY A 252 13.34 -2.15 -14.68
N ILE A 253 12.77 -1.97 -13.49
CA ILE A 253 11.33 -1.86 -13.19
C ILE A 253 11.08 -0.63 -12.33
#